data_AF-A0A5C4JXZ5-F1
#
_entry.id   AF-A0A5C4JXZ5-F1
#
_cell.length_a   1.000
_cell.length_b   1.000
_cell.length_c   1.000
_cell.angle_alpha   90.00
_cell.angle_beta   90.00
_cell.angle_gamma   90.00
#
_symmetry.space_group_name_H-M   'P 1'
#
loop_
_entity.id
_entity.type
_entity.pdbx_description
1 polymer ?
#
loop_
_entity_poly.entity_id
_entity_poly.type
_entity_poly.pdbx_seq_one_letter_code
_entity_poly.pdbx_strand_id
1 'polypeptide(L)'
;MPSPVLSAAHSVAALLPQHAPLVTATRDGLVESIHYGSAIALESDGTTAAAAGEPLAPFYPRSSLKPLQAVAMVRAGLDLPAELLALAAASHSGGAKHRQGALRILEQHGLSVSDFANSRDLPYGPAEREEWLRNGGRATQLTQNCSGKHAAMAATCIINGWPVKGYLDPSHPLQQLVAGTVTELTGEEPLALSTDGCGTPLFAMTLRGMARAFGLIARAAADDDGTAAAAVGLAMQRHPEMVAGEGRDVTELMRLLPGAVAKDGFEGVQLVGLADGRSVAVKISDGGDRARMPAIVRLLEALGVDASPLLPLATAPVLGGGHPVGLLQATDFLNQLSTPVNEAP
;
A
#
# COMPACT_ATOMS: atom_id res chain seq x y z
N MET A 1 -20.20 19.82 0.19
CA MET A 1 -19.35 20.82 -0.49
C MET A 1 -18.50 20.07 -1.51
N PRO A 2 -18.37 20.53 -2.76
CA PRO A 2 -17.40 19.95 -3.68
C PRO A 2 -16.01 20.01 -3.05
N SER A 3 -15.16 19.01 -3.32
CA SER A 3 -13.79 18.99 -2.81
C SER A 3 -13.10 20.31 -3.18
N PRO A 4 -12.40 21.00 -2.26
CA PRO A 4 -11.75 22.29 -2.51
C PRO A 4 -10.65 22.22 -3.58
N VAL A 5 -10.33 21.02 -4.08
CA VAL A 5 -9.29 20.75 -5.08
C VAL A 5 -9.79 20.90 -6.54
N LEU A 6 -11.10 21.05 -6.77
CA LEU A 6 -11.67 21.09 -8.14
C LEU A 6 -11.39 22.38 -8.94
N SER A 7 -10.72 23.39 -8.37
CA SER A 7 -10.60 24.72 -9.02
C SER A 7 -9.36 24.93 -9.91
N ALA A 8 -8.48 23.94 -10.11
CA ALA A 8 -7.28 24.13 -10.91
C ALA A 8 -6.85 22.89 -11.73
N ALA A 9 -7.79 22.17 -12.33
CA ALA A 9 -7.44 21.17 -13.34
C ALA A 9 -7.21 21.88 -14.69
N HIS A 10 -5.96 22.24 -14.98
CA HIS A 10 -5.54 22.55 -16.33
C HIS A 10 -5.81 21.31 -17.21
N SER A 11 -6.64 21.50 -18.23
CA SER A 11 -6.91 20.54 -19.30
C SER A 11 -5.66 20.33 -20.15
N VAL A 12 -4.70 19.57 -19.63
CA VAL A 12 -3.77 18.82 -20.48
C VAL A 12 -4.52 17.54 -20.82
N ALA A 13 -4.68 17.22 -22.11
CA ALA A 13 -5.14 15.88 -22.50
C ALA A 13 -4.19 14.88 -21.83
N ALA A 14 -4.66 14.21 -20.77
CA ALA A 14 -3.81 13.33 -20.00
C ALA A 14 -3.43 12.15 -20.90
N LEU A 15 -2.17 12.14 -21.35
CA LEU A 15 -1.60 10.98 -21.99
C LEU A 15 -1.74 9.81 -21.02
N LEU A 16 -2.38 8.74 -21.47
CA LEU A 16 -2.49 7.52 -20.69
C LEU A 16 -1.07 6.97 -20.45
N PRO A 17 -0.75 6.53 -19.22
CA PRO A 17 0.53 5.90 -18.96
C PRO A 17 0.78 4.71 -19.88
N GLN A 18 2.01 4.58 -20.38
CA GLN A 18 2.42 3.48 -21.25
C GLN A 18 2.75 2.24 -20.42
N HIS A 19 1.71 1.49 -20.08
CA HIS A 19 1.83 0.25 -19.33
C HIS A 19 2.30 -0.93 -20.21
N ALA A 20 3.06 -1.86 -19.62
CA ALA A 20 3.52 -3.09 -20.26
C ALA A 20 2.68 -4.30 -19.80
N PRO A 21 2.58 -5.38 -20.59
CA PRO A 21 1.88 -6.60 -20.19
C PRO A 21 2.67 -7.34 -19.11
N LEU A 22 2.25 -7.24 -17.85
CA LEU A 22 3.00 -7.79 -16.70
C LEU A 22 2.59 -9.22 -16.34
N VAL A 23 1.31 -9.56 -16.47
CA VAL A 23 0.76 -10.85 -16.01
C VAL A 23 -0.26 -11.36 -17.01
N THR A 24 -0.26 -12.66 -17.28
CA THR A 24 -1.27 -13.31 -18.11
C THR A 24 -2.06 -14.34 -17.32
N ALA A 25 -3.34 -14.48 -17.65
CA ALA A 25 -4.14 -15.63 -17.27
C ALA A 25 -4.28 -16.54 -18.49
N THR A 26 -3.92 -17.80 -18.36
CA THR A 26 -4.09 -18.81 -19.41
C THR A 26 -5.21 -19.78 -19.04
N ARG A 27 -5.91 -20.28 -20.06
CA ARG A 27 -6.92 -21.34 -19.96
C ARG A 27 -6.70 -22.32 -21.11
N ASP A 28 -6.42 -23.58 -20.78
CA ASP A 28 -6.16 -24.67 -21.72
C ASP A 28 -5.15 -24.28 -22.83
N GLY A 29 -4.09 -23.57 -22.43
CA GLY A 29 -3.02 -23.12 -23.33
C GLY A 29 -3.29 -21.80 -24.08
N LEU A 30 -4.51 -21.25 -24.03
CA LEU A 30 -4.84 -19.95 -24.61
C LEU A 30 -4.67 -18.82 -23.58
N VAL A 31 -4.06 -17.70 -23.98
CA VAL A 31 -4.03 -16.48 -23.16
C VAL A 31 -5.43 -15.85 -23.16
N GLU A 32 -6.11 -15.91 -22.01
CA GLU A 32 -7.48 -15.41 -21.84
C GLU A 32 -7.49 -13.95 -21.37
N SER A 33 -6.52 -13.55 -20.54
CA SER A 33 -6.40 -12.17 -20.06
C SER A 33 -4.96 -11.73 -19.99
N ILE A 34 -4.72 -10.44 -20.24
CA ILE A 34 -3.43 -9.78 -20.06
C ILE A 34 -3.64 -8.59 -19.13
N HIS A 35 -2.90 -8.56 -18.03
CA HIS A 35 -2.91 -7.45 -17.09
C HIS A 35 -1.72 -6.54 -17.39
N TYR A 36 -2.04 -5.34 -17.85
CA TYR A 36 -1.07 -4.30 -18.09
C TYR A 36 -0.74 -3.57 -16.80
N GLY A 37 0.48 -3.07 -16.67
CA GLY A 37 0.90 -2.24 -15.55
C GLY A 37 2.26 -1.59 -15.74
N SER A 38 2.68 -0.86 -14.72
CA SER A 38 4.06 -0.38 -14.59
C SER A 38 4.70 -1.05 -13.38
N ALA A 39 6.00 -1.34 -13.49
CA ALA A 39 6.77 -2.07 -12.49
C ALA A 39 8.18 -1.49 -12.38
N ILE A 40 8.74 -1.51 -11.18
CA ILE A 40 10.13 -1.09 -10.92
C ILE A 40 10.74 -1.90 -9.77
N ALA A 41 12.02 -2.23 -9.91
CA ALA A 41 12.88 -2.74 -8.86
C ALA A 41 14.06 -1.78 -8.68
N LEU A 42 14.37 -1.45 -7.43
CA LEU A 42 15.46 -0.56 -7.06
C LEU A 42 16.54 -1.32 -6.28
N GLU A 43 17.80 -0.98 -6.58
CA GLU A 43 18.94 -1.32 -5.73
C GLU A 43 18.91 -0.51 -4.43
N SER A 44 19.74 -0.88 -3.45
CA SER A 44 19.78 -0.24 -2.13
C SER A 44 20.24 1.23 -2.17
N ASP A 45 20.92 1.64 -3.23
CA ASP A 45 21.32 3.04 -3.48
C ASP A 45 20.24 3.86 -4.22
N GLY A 46 19.09 3.24 -4.54
CA GLY A 46 17.98 3.86 -5.25
C GLY A 46 18.11 3.83 -6.77
N THR A 47 19.17 3.25 -7.34
CA THR A 47 19.29 3.04 -8.79
C THR A 47 18.28 1.99 -9.27
N THR A 48 17.84 2.11 -10.52
CA THR A 48 16.85 1.18 -11.08
C THR A 48 17.54 -0.09 -11.56
N ALA A 49 17.27 -1.21 -10.88
CA ALA A 49 17.76 -2.54 -11.26
C ALA A 49 16.98 -3.10 -12.46
N ALA A 50 15.65 -2.92 -12.44
CA ALA A 50 14.75 -3.41 -13.46
C ALA A 50 13.48 -2.55 -13.53
N ALA A 51 12.85 -2.44 -14.69
CA ALA A 51 11.60 -1.71 -14.88
C ALA A 51 10.82 -2.22 -16.08
N ALA A 52 9.49 -2.03 -16.06
CA ALA A 52 8.62 -2.25 -17.20
C ALA A 52 7.46 -1.26 -17.21
N GLY A 53 6.96 -0.94 -18.41
CA GLY A 53 5.97 0.10 -18.62
C GLY A 53 6.53 1.49 -18.29
N GLU A 54 5.70 2.35 -17.69
CA GLU A 54 6.06 3.72 -17.33
C GLU A 54 6.00 3.89 -15.80
N PRO A 55 7.05 3.49 -15.05
CA PRO A 55 7.03 3.54 -13.58
C PRO A 55 7.13 4.95 -13.00
N LEU A 56 7.48 5.93 -13.83
CA LEU A 56 7.52 7.35 -13.47
C LEU A 56 6.20 8.06 -13.75
N ALA A 57 5.21 7.38 -14.36
CA ALA A 57 3.88 7.92 -14.50
C ALA A 57 3.26 8.15 -13.11
N PRO A 58 2.79 9.37 -12.80
CA PRO A 58 2.21 9.67 -11.51
C PRO A 58 0.90 8.90 -11.29
N PHE A 59 0.77 8.32 -10.11
CA PHE A 59 -0.43 7.65 -9.66
C PHE A 59 -0.70 8.00 -8.20
N TYR A 60 -1.91 7.73 -7.74
CA TYR A 60 -2.22 7.84 -6.32
C TYR A 60 -1.92 6.50 -5.62
N PRO A 61 -1.01 6.45 -4.62
CA PRO A 61 -0.66 5.21 -3.90
C PRO A 61 -1.80 4.66 -3.02
N ARG A 62 -2.84 5.47 -2.78
CA ARG A 62 -3.98 5.13 -1.93
C ARG A 62 -3.47 4.64 -0.57
N SER A 63 -3.98 3.50 -0.11
CA SER A 63 -3.64 2.92 1.19
C SER A 63 -2.18 2.47 1.35
N SER A 64 -1.39 2.43 0.28
CA SER A 64 0.03 2.09 0.40
C SER A 64 0.88 3.24 0.98
N LEU A 65 0.32 4.44 1.10
CA LEU A 65 0.96 5.61 1.72
C LEU A 65 1.05 5.53 3.26
N LYS A 66 0.27 4.67 3.89
CA LYS A 66 0.07 4.66 5.35
C LYS A 66 1.35 4.45 6.19
N PRO A 67 2.34 3.65 5.78
CA PRO A 67 3.60 3.56 6.52
C PRO A 67 4.29 4.92 6.64
N LEU A 68 4.29 5.74 5.58
CA LEU A 68 4.89 7.09 5.59
C LEU A 68 4.10 8.03 6.53
N GLN A 69 2.77 7.89 6.56
CA GLN A 69 1.91 8.62 7.52
C GLN A 69 2.21 8.21 8.97
N ALA A 70 2.44 6.92 9.22
CA ALA A 70 2.83 6.43 10.55
C ALA A 70 4.20 6.96 10.98
N VAL A 71 5.18 7.01 10.07
CA VAL A 71 6.50 7.62 10.35
C VAL A 71 6.34 9.09 10.76
N ALA A 72 5.49 9.85 10.07
CA ALA A 72 5.19 11.24 10.42
C ALA A 72 4.63 11.35 11.85
N MET A 73 3.68 10.48 12.21
CA MET A 73 3.06 10.47 13.54
C MET A 73 4.05 10.10 14.64
N VAL A 74 4.93 9.10 14.43
CA VAL A 74 5.98 8.73 15.40
C VAL A 74 6.98 9.88 15.60
N ARG A 75 7.36 10.59 14.53
CA ARG A 75 8.19 11.80 14.63
C ARG A 75 7.52 12.91 15.44
N ALA A 76 6.19 12.97 15.45
CA ALA A 76 5.39 13.88 16.28
C ALA A 76 5.15 13.34 17.71
N GLY A 77 5.86 12.30 18.13
CA GLY A 77 5.79 11.76 19.50
C GLY A 77 4.71 10.70 19.72
N LEU A 78 4.09 10.16 18.65
CA LEU A 78 3.22 9.00 18.80
C LEU A 78 4.05 7.79 19.26
N ASP A 79 3.79 7.32 20.47
CA ASP A 79 4.38 6.11 21.05
C ASP A 79 3.26 5.10 21.33
N LEU A 80 3.30 3.97 20.65
CA LEU A 80 2.28 2.92 20.72
C LEU A 80 2.97 1.55 20.83
N PRO A 81 2.35 0.58 21.53
CA PRO A 81 2.72 -0.82 21.41
C PRO A 81 2.82 -1.26 19.94
N ALA A 82 3.77 -2.15 19.63
CA ALA A 82 4.11 -2.51 18.25
C ALA A 82 2.90 -2.99 17.42
N GLU A 83 1.96 -3.71 18.03
CA GLU A 83 0.75 -4.17 17.36
C GLU A 83 -0.21 -3.02 16.99
N LEU A 84 -0.25 -1.98 17.80
CA LEU A 84 -1.05 -0.78 17.57
C LEU A 84 -0.35 0.19 16.60
N LEU A 85 0.98 0.25 16.62
CA LEU A 85 1.76 1.00 15.62
C LEU A 85 1.64 0.36 14.22
N ALA A 86 1.65 -0.98 14.13
CA ALA A 86 1.34 -1.68 12.87
C ALA A 86 -0.07 -1.33 12.37
N LEU A 87 -1.03 -1.24 13.28
CA LEU A 87 -2.40 -0.81 12.98
C LEU A 87 -2.50 0.64 12.50
N ALA A 88 -1.61 1.54 12.94
CA ALA A 88 -1.53 2.91 12.43
C ALA A 88 -1.10 2.97 10.96
N ALA A 89 -0.31 1.99 10.50
CA ALA A 89 0.09 1.83 9.10
C ALA A 89 -0.89 0.97 8.26
N ALA A 90 -2.02 0.56 8.83
CA ALA A 90 -2.84 -0.52 8.28
C ALA A 90 -3.93 -0.09 7.28
N SER A 91 -4.26 -1.02 6.38
CA SER A 91 -5.52 -1.05 5.65
C SER A 91 -6.23 -2.37 5.94
N HIS A 92 -6.66 -2.52 7.19
CA HIS A 92 -6.98 -3.80 7.77
C HIS A 92 -8.30 -4.40 7.25
N SER A 93 -8.41 -5.73 7.32
CA SER A 93 -9.62 -6.48 6.94
C SER A 93 -10.83 -6.18 7.83
N GLY A 94 -10.62 -5.52 8.98
CA GLY A 94 -11.71 -5.07 9.85
C GLY A 94 -12.13 -6.12 10.89
N GLY A 95 -11.30 -7.14 11.10
CA GLY A 95 -11.51 -8.16 12.13
C GLY A 95 -11.52 -7.62 13.55
N ALA A 96 -11.97 -8.44 14.51
CA ALA A 96 -12.17 -8.02 15.90
C ALA A 96 -10.93 -7.41 16.55
N LYS A 97 -9.74 -8.02 16.34
CA LYS A 97 -8.45 -7.50 16.86
C LYS A 97 -8.15 -6.08 16.36
N HIS A 98 -8.41 -5.79 15.08
CA HIS A 98 -8.20 -4.46 14.51
C HIS A 98 -9.13 -3.42 15.15
N ARG A 99 -10.42 -3.74 15.29
CA ARG A 99 -11.41 -2.83 15.88
C ARG A 99 -11.08 -2.57 17.35
N GLN A 100 -10.74 -3.61 18.10
CA GLN A 100 -10.30 -3.48 19.49
C GLN A 100 -9.01 -2.65 19.60
N GLY A 101 -8.05 -2.84 18.69
CA GLY A 101 -6.83 -2.04 18.64
C GLY A 101 -7.11 -0.56 18.38
N ALA A 102 -8.00 -0.23 17.44
CA ALA A 102 -8.37 1.16 17.14
C ALA A 102 -9.06 1.83 18.35
N LEU A 103 -9.91 1.10 19.07
CA LEU A 103 -10.51 1.58 20.32
C LEU A 103 -9.45 1.79 21.41
N ARG A 104 -8.52 0.86 21.59
CA ARG A 104 -7.41 0.98 22.55
C ARG A 104 -6.56 2.23 22.29
N ILE A 105 -6.24 2.52 21.03
CA ILE A 105 -5.52 3.75 20.66
C ILE A 105 -6.32 4.99 21.09
N LEU A 106 -7.62 5.05 20.80
CA LEU A 106 -8.45 6.19 21.21
C LEU A 106 -8.50 6.34 22.74
N GLU A 107 -8.77 5.25 23.46
CA GLU A 107 -8.91 5.23 24.92
C GLU A 107 -7.63 5.66 25.64
N GLN A 108 -6.45 5.25 25.15
CA GLN A 108 -5.15 5.65 25.70
C GLN A 108 -4.92 7.17 25.68
N HIS A 109 -5.61 7.89 24.78
CA HIS A 109 -5.49 9.34 24.62
C HIS A 109 -6.78 10.10 25.00
N GLY A 110 -7.70 9.47 25.74
CA GLY A 110 -8.94 10.10 26.21
C GLY A 110 -9.93 10.43 25.08
N LEU A 111 -9.83 9.75 23.95
CA LEU A 111 -10.67 9.92 22.77
C LEU A 111 -11.73 8.82 22.68
N SER A 112 -12.68 8.98 21.77
CA SER A 112 -13.69 7.97 21.46
C SER A 112 -13.99 7.90 19.96
N VAL A 113 -14.87 6.98 19.56
CA VAL A 113 -15.28 6.83 18.15
C VAL A 113 -15.96 8.09 17.58
N SER A 114 -16.42 9.04 18.41
CA SER A 114 -16.94 10.32 17.93
C SER A 114 -15.87 11.26 17.39
N ASP A 115 -14.60 10.98 17.71
CA ASP A 115 -13.45 11.77 17.26
C ASP A 115 -12.93 11.30 15.89
N PHE A 116 -13.47 10.18 15.37
CA PHE A 116 -13.20 9.77 14.00
C PHE A 116 -13.79 10.73 12.98
N ALA A 117 -13.03 11.01 11.93
CA ALA A 117 -13.47 11.75 10.75
C ALA A 117 -13.51 10.90 9.47
N ASN A 118 -13.17 9.60 9.53
CA ASN A 118 -13.19 8.73 8.36
C ASN A 118 -14.61 8.39 7.89
N SER A 119 -14.70 7.89 6.66
CA SER A 119 -15.96 7.37 6.12
C SER A 119 -16.46 6.15 6.91
N ARG A 120 -17.77 5.89 6.81
CA ARG A 120 -18.38 4.67 7.34
C ARG A 120 -18.29 3.58 6.28
N ASP A 121 -17.89 2.39 6.68
CA ASP A 121 -17.87 1.21 5.81
C ASP A 121 -18.09 -0.06 6.63
N LEU A 122 -18.40 -1.17 5.97
CA LEU A 122 -18.35 -2.51 6.55
C LEU A 122 -16.89 -2.98 6.67
N PRO A 123 -16.61 -4.05 7.44
CA PRO A 123 -15.31 -4.71 7.34
C PRO A 123 -14.94 -5.02 5.89
N TYR A 124 -13.66 -4.86 5.59
CA TYR A 124 -13.14 -5.01 4.24
C TYR A 124 -12.92 -6.48 3.85
N GLY A 125 -12.46 -7.29 4.79
CA GLY A 125 -12.27 -8.72 4.58
C GLY A 125 -13.61 -9.43 4.38
N PRO A 126 -13.73 -10.33 3.38
CA PRO A 126 -14.99 -11.03 3.11
C PRO A 126 -15.52 -11.81 4.32
N ALA A 127 -14.67 -12.58 5.00
CA ALA A 127 -15.05 -13.36 6.16
C ALA A 127 -15.51 -12.47 7.33
N GLU A 128 -14.76 -11.41 7.62
CA GLU A 128 -15.08 -10.44 8.67
C GLU A 128 -16.38 -9.68 8.37
N ARG A 129 -16.62 -9.35 7.10
CA ARG A 129 -17.84 -8.68 6.65
C ARG A 129 -19.06 -9.58 6.86
N GLU A 130 -18.96 -10.83 6.44
CA GLU A 130 -20.04 -11.81 6.59
C GLU A 130 -20.36 -12.05 8.07
N GLU A 131 -19.34 -12.26 8.90
CA GLU A 131 -19.50 -12.42 10.34
C GLU A 131 -20.17 -11.18 10.97
N TRP A 132 -19.70 -9.99 10.60
CA TRP A 132 -20.23 -8.73 11.13
C TRP A 132 -21.71 -8.54 10.78
N LEU A 133 -22.09 -8.76 9.53
CA LEU A 133 -23.47 -8.65 9.07
C LEU A 133 -24.38 -9.71 9.69
N ARG A 134 -23.90 -10.96 9.80
CA ARG A 134 -24.65 -12.06 10.43
C ARG A 134 -25.00 -11.78 11.89
N ASN A 135 -24.15 -11.01 12.58
CA ASN A 135 -24.36 -10.57 13.95
C ASN A 135 -25.11 -9.22 14.08
N GLY A 136 -25.77 -8.75 13.01
CA GLY A 136 -26.55 -7.50 13.02
C GLY A 136 -25.71 -6.22 12.93
N GLY A 137 -24.42 -6.35 12.62
CA GLY A 137 -23.53 -5.23 12.40
C GLY A 137 -23.92 -4.39 11.18
N ARG A 138 -23.54 -3.12 11.19
CA ARG A 138 -23.75 -2.15 10.10
C ARG A 138 -22.47 -1.40 9.79
N ALA A 139 -22.47 -0.63 8.70
CA ALA A 139 -21.33 0.22 8.37
C ALA A 139 -21.09 1.29 9.45
N THR A 140 -19.85 1.40 9.92
CA THR A 140 -19.42 2.38 10.92
C THR A 140 -18.01 2.89 10.60
N GLN A 141 -17.57 3.95 11.27
CA GLN A 141 -16.20 4.48 11.15
C GLN A 141 -15.17 3.50 11.74
N LEU A 142 -15.54 2.79 12.80
CA LEU A 142 -14.69 1.78 13.45
C LEU A 142 -14.45 0.55 12.57
N THR A 143 -15.43 0.17 11.75
CA THR A 143 -15.33 -1.02 10.88
C THR A 143 -14.61 -0.74 9.56
N GLN A 144 -14.44 0.53 9.20
CA GLN A 144 -13.75 0.94 7.98
C GLN A 144 -12.25 0.63 8.09
N ASN A 145 -11.64 0.18 6.98
CA ASN A 145 -10.28 -0.38 6.96
C ASN A 145 -9.13 0.59 7.30
N CYS A 146 -9.40 1.89 7.43
CA CYS A 146 -8.44 2.89 7.87
C CYS A 146 -8.61 3.30 9.35
N SER A 147 -9.56 2.69 10.09
CA SER A 147 -9.90 3.14 11.46
C SER A 147 -8.68 3.21 12.39
N GLY A 148 -7.74 2.27 12.27
CA GLY A 148 -6.45 2.27 12.96
C GLY A 148 -5.61 3.53 12.75
N LYS A 149 -5.38 3.88 11.48
CA LYS A 149 -4.72 5.14 11.09
C LYS A 149 -5.45 6.35 11.67
N HIS A 150 -6.78 6.39 11.61
CA HIS A 150 -7.52 7.53 12.09
C HIS A 150 -7.47 7.68 13.62
N ALA A 151 -7.41 6.58 14.36
CA ALA A 151 -7.20 6.61 15.79
C ALA A 151 -5.82 7.19 16.12
N ALA A 152 -4.78 6.75 15.40
CA ALA A 152 -3.42 7.27 15.54
C ALA A 152 -3.32 8.76 15.16
N MET A 153 -4.02 9.21 14.11
CA MET A 153 -4.06 10.62 13.72
C MET A 153 -4.69 11.49 14.82
N ALA A 154 -5.83 11.07 15.38
CA ALA A 154 -6.48 11.78 16.47
C ALA A 154 -5.62 11.80 17.75
N ALA A 155 -5.00 10.68 18.10
CA ALA A 155 -4.03 10.58 19.20
C ALA A 155 -2.85 11.54 19.00
N THR A 156 -2.30 11.61 17.79
CA THR A 156 -1.20 12.53 17.45
C THR A 156 -1.61 13.99 17.62
N CYS A 157 -2.85 14.35 17.28
CA CYS A 157 -3.38 15.69 17.56
C CYS A 157 -3.38 15.99 19.07
N ILE A 158 -3.84 15.06 19.91
CA ILE A 158 -3.84 15.23 21.37
C ILE A 158 -2.41 15.42 21.91
N ILE A 159 -1.46 14.58 21.48
CA ILE A 159 -0.05 14.65 21.92
C ILE A 159 0.56 16.03 21.65
N ASN A 160 0.19 16.66 20.53
CA ASN A 160 0.77 17.92 20.08
C ASN A 160 -0.08 19.16 20.42
N GLY A 161 -1.21 18.98 21.14
CA GLY A 161 -2.15 20.06 21.42
C GLY A 161 -2.83 20.65 20.17
N TRP A 162 -2.89 19.88 19.07
CA TRP A 162 -3.58 20.29 17.84
C TRP A 162 -5.08 19.99 17.92
N PRO A 163 -5.92 20.70 17.14
CA PRO A 163 -7.34 20.38 17.05
C PRO A 163 -7.58 18.94 16.57
N VAL A 164 -8.35 18.16 17.33
CA VAL A 164 -8.79 16.84 16.85
C VAL A 164 -9.83 17.02 15.74
N LYS A 165 -10.76 17.96 15.89
CA LYS A 165 -11.72 18.27 14.83
C LYS A 165 -10.99 18.93 13.65
N GLY A 166 -11.20 18.38 12.45
CA GLY A 166 -10.61 18.91 11.23
C GLY A 166 -9.23 18.35 10.89
N TYR A 167 -8.75 17.29 11.55
CA TYR A 167 -7.42 16.71 11.26
C TYR A 167 -7.25 16.20 9.81
N LEU A 168 -8.33 16.11 9.03
CA LEU A 168 -8.30 15.76 7.60
C LEU A 168 -8.01 16.94 6.68
N ASP A 169 -8.12 18.17 7.17
CA ASP A 169 -7.88 19.37 6.37
C ASP A 169 -6.41 19.42 5.92
N PRO A 170 -6.10 19.62 4.62
CA PRO A 170 -4.73 19.72 4.15
C PRO A 170 -3.90 20.80 4.85
N SER A 171 -4.52 21.87 5.35
CA SER A 171 -3.86 22.94 6.12
C SER A 171 -3.63 22.58 7.60
N HIS A 172 -4.21 21.48 8.09
CA HIS A 172 -4.04 21.05 9.47
C HIS A 172 -2.56 20.70 9.75
N PRO A 173 -1.98 21.07 10.91
CA PRO A 173 -0.58 20.79 11.24
C PRO A 173 -0.16 19.32 11.03
N LEU A 174 -1.02 18.38 11.43
CA LEU A 174 -0.83 16.95 11.15
C LEU A 174 -0.64 16.65 9.65
N GLN A 175 -1.47 17.22 8.77
CA GLN A 175 -1.40 16.92 7.34
C GLN A 175 -0.22 17.61 6.67
N GLN A 176 0.19 18.79 7.16
CA GLN A 176 1.43 19.44 6.73
C GLN A 176 2.67 18.61 7.11
N LEU A 177 2.70 18.05 8.32
CA LEU A 177 3.77 17.15 8.75
C LEU A 177 3.80 15.86 7.91
N VAL A 178 2.62 15.28 7.64
CA VAL A 178 2.50 14.12 6.75
C VAL A 178 3.01 14.44 5.35
N ALA A 179 2.63 15.58 4.76
CA ALA A 179 3.09 15.98 3.44
C ALA A 179 4.62 16.11 3.38
N GLY A 180 5.23 16.79 4.34
CA GLY A 180 6.69 16.93 4.41
C GLY A 180 7.41 15.58 4.59
N THR A 181 6.87 14.70 5.44
CA THR A 181 7.43 13.35 5.64
C THR A 181 7.31 12.50 4.38
N VAL A 182 6.21 12.63 3.64
CA VAL A 182 6.04 11.94 2.35
C VAL A 182 7.09 12.42 1.35
N THR A 183 7.22 13.73 1.13
CA THR A 183 8.23 14.32 0.24
C THR A 183 9.65 13.86 0.59
N GLU A 184 10.01 13.84 1.87
CA GLU A 184 11.33 13.40 2.33
C GLU A 184 11.59 11.91 2.02
N LEU A 185 10.65 11.04 2.37
CA LEU A 185 10.80 9.59 2.23
C LEU A 185 10.71 9.13 0.78
N THR A 186 9.89 9.79 -0.05
CA THR A 186 9.83 9.50 -1.50
C THR A 186 10.98 10.17 -2.26
N GLY A 187 11.51 11.28 -1.75
CA GLY A 187 12.55 12.08 -2.41
C GLY A 187 12.02 12.88 -3.59
N GLU A 188 10.71 13.09 -3.67
CA GLU A 188 10.05 13.83 -4.75
C GLU A 188 8.84 14.60 -4.23
N GLU A 189 8.53 15.72 -4.88
CA GLU A 189 7.31 16.48 -4.59
C GLU A 189 6.07 15.81 -5.23
N PRO A 190 4.90 15.82 -4.56
CA PRO A 190 3.67 15.36 -5.17
C PRO A 190 3.35 16.11 -6.47
N LEU A 191 3.06 15.39 -7.56
CA LEU A 191 2.62 16.05 -8.80
C LEU A 191 1.24 16.70 -8.64
N ALA A 192 0.36 16.06 -7.86
CA ALA A 192 -1.00 16.50 -7.64
C ALA A 192 -1.49 16.06 -6.25
N LEU A 193 -2.47 16.79 -5.74
CA LEU A 193 -3.16 16.47 -4.50
C LEU A 193 -4.60 16.03 -4.79
N SER A 194 -5.11 15.14 -3.95
CA SER A 194 -6.50 14.68 -3.99
C SER A 194 -6.95 14.26 -2.58
N THR A 195 -8.11 13.63 -2.48
CA THR A 195 -8.67 13.10 -1.24
C THR A 195 -8.87 11.59 -1.38
N ASP A 196 -8.36 10.83 -0.41
CA ASP A 196 -8.55 9.37 -0.35
C ASP A 196 -9.97 9.01 0.07
N GLY A 197 -10.40 7.76 -0.15
CA GLY A 197 -11.75 7.29 0.19
C GLY A 197 -12.11 7.37 1.69
N CYS A 198 -11.09 7.43 2.55
CA CYS A 198 -11.24 7.64 3.99
C CYS A 198 -11.23 9.13 4.39
N GLY A 199 -10.98 10.04 3.45
CA GLY A 199 -11.00 11.49 3.66
C GLY A 199 -9.64 12.15 3.91
N THR A 200 -8.53 11.39 4.03
CA THR A 200 -7.20 12.00 4.17
C THR A 200 -6.69 12.58 2.85
N PRO A 201 -5.81 13.60 2.88
CA PRO A 201 -5.05 14.03 1.71
C PRO A 201 -4.33 12.86 1.03
N LEU A 202 -4.25 12.95 -0.29
CA LEU A 202 -3.68 11.93 -1.15
C LEU A 202 -2.72 12.59 -2.14
N PHE A 203 -1.52 12.05 -2.26
CA PHE A 203 -0.42 12.65 -3.00
C PHE A 203 -0.12 11.81 -4.24
N ALA A 204 -0.13 12.41 -5.44
CA ALA A 204 0.28 11.71 -6.65
C ALA A 204 1.80 11.56 -6.66
N MET A 205 2.27 10.32 -6.75
CA MET A 205 3.68 9.92 -6.65
C MET A 205 4.05 9.00 -7.80
N THR A 206 5.34 8.78 -8.01
CA THR A 206 5.88 7.75 -8.92
C THR A 206 6.07 6.43 -8.19
N LEU A 207 6.16 5.32 -8.95
CA LEU A 207 6.54 4.03 -8.34
C LEU A 207 7.96 4.07 -7.78
N ARG A 208 8.86 4.85 -8.39
CA ARG A 208 10.23 5.03 -7.90
C ARG A 208 10.24 5.68 -6.51
N GLY A 209 9.54 6.80 -6.33
CA GLY A 209 9.47 7.50 -5.05
C GLY A 209 8.88 6.60 -3.96
N MET A 210 7.79 5.91 -4.25
CA MET A 210 7.17 4.97 -3.30
C MET A 210 8.07 3.76 -3.00
N ALA A 211 8.75 3.18 -3.99
CA ALA A 211 9.68 2.07 -3.78
C ALA A 211 10.86 2.48 -2.88
N ARG A 212 11.46 3.65 -3.16
CA ARG A 212 12.52 4.23 -2.31
C ARG A 212 12.08 4.34 -0.85
N ALA A 213 10.90 4.90 -0.59
CA ALA A 213 10.38 5.04 0.76
C ALA A 213 10.26 3.70 1.49
N PHE A 214 9.81 2.65 0.79
CA PHE A 214 9.69 1.30 1.36
C PHE A 214 11.04 0.65 1.62
N GLY A 215 12.01 0.79 0.71
CA GLY A 215 13.38 0.35 0.92
C GLY A 215 14.02 1.00 2.14
N LEU A 216 13.85 2.31 2.32
CA LEU A 216 14.33 3.06 3.48
C LEU A 216 13.71 2.57 4.80
N ILE A 217 12.39 2.38 4.84
CA ILE A 217 11.70 1.90 6.05
C ILE A 217 12.14 0.48 6.42
N ALA A 218 12.23 -0.42 5.43
CA ALA A 218 12.67 -1.80 5.66
C ALA A 218 14.13 -1.86 6.13
N ARG A 219 15.00 -1.03 5.54
CA ARG A 219 16.40 -0.93 5.95
C ARG A 219 16.56 -0.39 7.37
N ALA A 220 15.87 0.71 7.70
CA ALA A 220 15.92 1.28 9.04
C ALA A 220 15.46 0.26 10.10
N ALA A 221 14.42 -0.53 9.80
CA ALA A 221 13.95 -1.59 10.67
C ALA A 221 14.97 -2.73 10.84
N ALA A 222 15.67 -3.11 9.77
CA ALA A 222 16.71 -4.13 9.83
C ALA A 222 17.94 -3.68 10.62
N ASP A 223 18.32 -2.41 10.49
CA ASP A 223 19.42 -1.80 11.26
C ASP A 223 19.01 -1.49 12.73
N ASP A 224 17.71 -1.49 13.03
CA ASP A 224 17.11 -1.06 14.31
C ASP A 224 17.73 0.26 14.82
N ASP A 225 17.81 1.24 13.91
CA ASP A 225 18.59 2.48 14.11
C ASP A 225 17.94 3.51 15.07
N GLY A 226 16.84 3.13 15.72
CA GLY A 226 16.09 3.98 16.64
C GLY A 226 15.27 5.09 15.96
N THR A 227 15.22 5.15 14.62
CA THR A 227 14.42 6.14 13.91
C THR A 227 12.92 5.79 13.92
N ALA A 228 12.10 6.79 13.63
CA ALA A 228 10.67 6.59 13.41
C ALA A 228 10.38 5.60 12.25
N ALA A 229 11.25 5.57 11.23
CA ALA A 229 11.16 4.61 10.14
C ALA A 229 11.42 3.18 10.61
N ALA A 230 12.45 2.98 11.45
CA ALA A 230 12.72 1.69 12.08
C ALA A 230 11.56 1.20 12.93
N ALA A 231 11.01 2.07 13.79
CA ALA A 231 9.88 1.73 14.65
C ALA A 231 8.65 1.25 13.85
N VAL A 232 8.30 1.96 12.78
CA VAL A 232 7.18 1.58 11.90
C VAL A 232 7.45 0.28 11.14
N GLY A 233 8.64 0.15 10.54
CA GLY A 233 9.00 -1.06 9.80
C GLY A 233 9.01 -2.30 10.69
N LEU A 234 9.60 -2.22 11.89
CA LEU A 234 9.62 -3.30 12.88
C LEU A 234 8.20 -3.67 13.34
N ALA A 235 7.34 -2.67 13.59
CA ALA A 235 5.95 -2.93 13.95
C ALA A 235 5.21 -3.71 12.86
N MET A 236 5.35 -3.29 11.59
CA MET A 236 4.74 -3.97 10.45
C MET A 236 5.28 -5.40 10.26
N GLN A 237 6.59 -5.61 10.38
CA GLN A 237 7.24 -6.92 10.26
C GLN A 237 6.82 -7.88 11.38
N ARG A 238 6.67 -7.39 12.62
CA ARG A 238 6.29 -8.21 13.78
C ARG A 238 4.79 -8.53 13.84
N HIS A 239 3.95 -7.65 13.29
CA HIS A 239 2.50 -7.77 13.32
C HIS A 239 1.87 -7.58 11.93
N PRO A 240 2.26 -8.39 10.92
CA PRO A 240 1.74 -8.23 9.56
C PRO A 240 0.22 -8.44 9.50
N GLU A 241 -0.33 -9.27 10.38
CA GLU A 241 -1.77 -9.48 10.51
C GLU A 241 -2.51 -8.22 10.94
N MET A 242 -1.88 -7.30 11.69
CA MET A 242 -2.49 -6.02 12.07
C MET A 242 -2.46 -5.00 10.92
N VAL A 243 -1.55 -5.16 9.95
CA VAL A 243 -1.41 -4.28 8.78
C VAL A 243 -2.51 -4.52 7.74
N ALA A 244 -2.81 -5.79 7.44
CA ALA A 244 -3.78 -6.16 6.42
C ALA A 244 -4.88 -7.11 6.92
N GLY A 245 -4.58 -8.08 7.77
CA GLY A 245 -5.51 -9.11 8.23
C GLY A 245 -5.07 -10.51 7.84
N GLU A 246 -5.66 -11.53 8.47
CA GLU A 246 -5.33 -12.93 8.18
C GLU A 246 -5.74 -13.33 6.76
N GLY A 247 -4.94 -14.18 6.10
CA GLY A 247 -5.19 -14.67 4.75
C GLY A 247 -5.04 -13.63 3.63
N ARG A 248 -4.62 -12.41 3.96
CA ARG A 248 -4.27 -11.37 2.97
C ARG A 248 -2.88 -11.65 2.40
N ASP A 249 -2.74 -11.51 1.09
CA ASP A 249 -1.49 -11.68 0.35
C ASP A 249 -0.33 -10.86 0.93
N VAL A 250 -0.56 -9.62 1.37
CA VAL A 250 0.46 -8.77 2.00
C VAL A 250 0.94 -9.34 3.33
N THR A 251 0.02 -9.88 4.14
CA THR A 251 0.35 -10.53 5.42
C THR A 251 1.22 -11.76 5.18
N GLU A 252 0.81 -12.61 4.22
CA GLU A 252 1.54 -13.81 3.86
C GLU A 252 2.92 -13.49 3.26
N LEU A 253 3.03 -12.45 2.42
CA LEU A 253 4.31 -12.02 1.86
C LEU A 253 5.30 -11.62 2.96
N MET A 254 4.88 -10.82 3.95
CA MET A 254 5.78 -10.42 5.05
C MET A 254 6.19 -11.62 5.94
N ARG A 255 5.32 -12.63 6.09
CA ARG A 255 5.64 -13.87 6.81
C ARG A 255 6.62 -14.75 6.03
N LEU A 256 6.46 -14.85 4.72
CA LEU A 256 7.27 -15.67 3.82
C LEU A 256 8.62 -15.02 3.48
N LEU A 257 8.73 -13.70 3.60
CA LEU A 257 9.95 -12.93 3.36
C LEU A 257 10.33 -12.10 4.61
N PRO A 258 10.94 -12.73 5.64
CA PRO A 258 11.28 -12.04 6.89
C PRO A 258 12.15 -10.79 6.67
N GLY A 259 11.83 -9.72 7.39
CA GLY A 259 12.49 -8.41 7.25
C GLY A 259 11.92 -7.54 6.12
N ALA A 260 11.01 -8.06 5.30
CA ALA A 260 10.32 -7.23 4.31
C ALA A 260 9.25 -6.33 4.96
N VAL A 261 9.12 -5.11 4.45
CA VAL A 261 8.00 -4.22 4.74
C VAL A 261 7.15 -4.16 3.48
N ALA A 262 5.88 -4.54 3.56
CA ALA A 262 5.01 -4.60 2.39
C ALA A 262 3.66 -3.92 2.64
N LYS A 263 3.10 -3.34 1.57
CA LYS A 263 1.78 -2.72 1.64
C LYS A 263 1.08 -2.71 0.28
N ASP A 264 -0.18 -3.11 0.29
CA ASP A 264 -1.13 -2.96 -0.80
C ASP A 264 -1.79 -1.58 -0.79
N GLY A 265 -2.17 -1.11 -1.97
CA GLY A 265 -3.07 0.01 -2.17
C GLY A 265 -4.21 -0.39 -3.12
N PHE A 266 -5.38 0.19 -2.91
CA PHE A 266 -6.45 0.14 -3.91
C PHE A 266 -5.94 0.63 -5.27
N GLU A 267 -6.66 0.25 -6.33
CA GLU A 267 -6.25 0.52 -7.70
C GLU A 267 -4.96 -0.22 -8.09
N GLY A 268 -4.80 -1.49 -7.67
CA GLY A 268 -3.78 -2.36 -8.25
C GLY A 268 -2.35 -2.08 -7.80
N VAL A 269 -2.14 -1.60 -6.57
CA VAL A 269 -0.82 -1.18 -6.06
C VAL A 269 -0.23 -2.21 -5.09
N GLN A 270 1.05 -2.55 -5.26
CA GLN A 270 1.82 -3.29 -4.26
C GLN A 270 3.24 -2.74 -4.17
N LEU A 271 3.71 -2.55 -2.93
CA LEU A 271 5.05 -2.07 -2.61
C LEU A 271 5.71 -3.05 -1.64
N VAL A 272 7.00 -3.30 -1.81
CA VAL A 272 7.81 -4.13 -0.92
C VAL A 272 9.20 -3.52 -0.77
N GLY A 273 9.64 -3.29 0.46
CA GLY A 273 11.02 -2.96 0.80
C GLY A 273 11.70 -4.16 1.46
N LEU A 274 12.97 -4.36 1.17
CA LEU A 274 13.81 -5.44 1.69
C LEU A 274 14.76 -4.93 2.78
N ALA A 275 15.18 -5.83 3.67
CA ALA A 275 16.04 -5.50 4.81
C ALA A 275 17.38 -4.86 4.41
N ASP A 276 17.87 -5.14 3.20
CA ASP A 276 19.11 -4.54 2.66
C ASP A 276 18.91 -3.15 2.02
N GLY A 277 17.67 -2.67 1.93
CA GLY A 277 17.30 -1.38 1.33
C GLY A 277 16.83 -1.46 -0.12
N ARG A 278 16.94 -2.62 -0.78
CA ARG A 278 16.34 -2.83 -2.10
C ARG A 278 14.82 -2.82 -2.02
N SER A 279 14.14 -2.57 -3.12
CA SER A 279 12.67 -2.48 -3.13
C SER A 279 12.06 -2.79 -4.49
N VAL A 280 10.78 -3.18 -4.48
CA VAL A 280 10.00 -3.42 -5.68
C VAL A 280 8.61 -2.79 -5.55
N ALA A 281 8.08 -2.34 -6.69
CA ALA A 281 6.78 -1.67 -6.76
C ALA A 281 6.06 -1.98 -8.07
N VAL A 282 4.74 -2.13 -8.00
CA VAL A 282 3.87 -2.34 -9.16
C VAL A 282 2.58 -1.52 -9.05
N LYS A 283 2.10 -1.04 -10.21
CA LYS A 283 0.76 -0.51 -10.44
C LYS A 283 0.14 -1.27 -11.61
N ILE A 284 -0.93 -2.02 -11.37
CA ILE A 284 -1.75 -2.65 -12.41
C ILE A 284 -2.72 -1.61 -12.97
N SER A 285 -2.80 -1.48 -14.30
CA SER A 285 -3.46 -0.37 -14.98
C SER A 285 -4.97 -0.31 -14.72
N ASP A 286 -5.63 -1.47 -14.75
CA ASP A 286 -7.08 -1.62 -14.54
C ASP A 286 -7.51 -1.55 -13.06
N GLY A 287 -6.53 -1.42 -12.16
CA GLY A 287 -6.77 -1.35 -10.72
C GLY A 287 -7.01 -2.69 -10.03
N GLY A 288 -6.93 -3.80 -10.77
CA GLY A 288 -7.20 -5.15 -10.27
C GLY A 288 -6.10 -5.71 -9.37
N ASP A 289 -6.51 -6.47 -8.34
CA ASP A 289 -5.59 -7.01 -7.33
C ASP A 289 -4.86 -8.29 -7.76
N ARG A 290 -5.52 -9.15 -8.57
CA ARG A 290 -5.03 -10.52 -8.82
C ARG A 290 -3.64 -10.56 -9.47
N ALA A 291 -3.27 -9.53 -10.23
CA ALA A 291 -1.99 -9.45 -10.94
C ALA A 291 -0.84 -8.84 -10.11
N ARG A 292 -1.12 -8.28 -8.93
CA ARG A 292 -0.10 -7.59 -8.13
C ARG A 292 1.02 -8.53 -7.67
N MET A 293 0.66 -9.65 -7.06
CA MET A 293 1.66 -10.57 -6.48
C MET A 293 2.51 -11.31 -7.51
N PRO A 294 1.96 -11.87 -8.62
CA PRO A 294 2.80 -12.45 -9.67
C PRO A 294 3.87 -11.48 -10.19
N ALA A 295 3.51 -10.22 -10.44
CA ALA A 295 4.46 -9.21 -10.89
C ALA A 295 5.53 -8.89 -9.83
N ILE A 296 5.15 -8.81 -8.55
CA ILE A 296 6.07 -8.56 -7.44
C ILE A 296 7.06 -9.69 -7.26
N VAL A 297 6.61 -10.94 -7.30
CA VAL A 297 7.51 -12.09 -7.20
C VAL A 297 8.53 -12.08 -8.33
N ARG A 298 8.11 -11.79 -9.57
CA ARG A 298 9.03 -11.66 -10.71
C ARG A 298 10.08 -10.55 -10.53
N LEU A 299 9.70 -9.42 -9.95
CA LEU A 299 10.64 -8.33 -9.63
C LEU A 299 11.63 -8.74 -8.52
N LEU A 300 11.18 -9.47 -7.49
CA LEU A 300 12.03 -9.98 -6.43
C LEU A 300 13.06 -10.98 -6.97
N GLU A 301 12.65 -11.89 -7.86
CA GLU A 301 13.56 -12.79 -8.57
C GLU A 301 14.61 -12.04 -9.40
N ALA A 302 14.22 -10.93 -10.04
CA ALA A 302 15.14 -10.09 -10.81
C ALA A 302 16.18 -9.39 -9.93
N LEU A 303 15.86 -9.17 -8.65
CA LEU A 303 16.83 -8.74 -7.63
C LEU A 303 17.65 -9.92 -7.06
N GLY A 304 17.44 -11.15 -7.52
CA GLY A 304 18.14 -12.33 -6.99
C GLY A 304 17.67 -12.74 -5.59
N VAL A 305 16.47 -12.33 -5.17
CA VAL A 305 15.82 -12.85 -3.96
C VAL A 305 15.36 -14.28 -4.21
N ASP A 306 15.58 -15.19 -3.26
CA ASP A 306 15.00 -16.54 -3.32
C ASP A 306 13.47 -16.44 -3.18
N ALA A 307 12.78 -16.59 -4.31
CA ALA A 307 11.34 -16.52 -4.41
C ALA A 307 10.65 -17.88 -4.15
N SER A 308 11.40 -18.95 -3.84
CA SER A 308 10.83 -20.29 -3.59
C SER A 308 9.72 -20.28 -2.51
N PRO A 309 9.87 -19.55 -1.38
CA PRO A 309 8.79 -19.43 -0.40
C PRO A 309 7.55 -18.69 -0.92
N LEU A 310 7.72 -17.83 -1.93
CA LEU A 310 6.67 -16.96 -2.49
C LEU A 310 5.91 -17.59 -3.65
N LEU A 311 6.24 -18.82 -4.06
CA LEU A 311 5.54 -19.54 -5.13
C LEU A 311 4.00 -19.56 -5.00
N PRO A 312 3.41 -19.70 -3.80
CA PRO A 312 1.95 -19.63 -3.62
C PRO A 312 1.35 -18.25 -3.96
N LEU A 313 2.15 -17.19 -3.95
CA LEU A 313 1.76 -15.82 -4.32
C LEU A 313 2.12 -15.49 -5.78
N ALA A 314 3.07 -16.21 -6.36
CA ALA A 314 3.57 -16.01 -7.72
C ALA A 314 2.56 -16.44 -8.79
N THR A 315 1.66 -17.37 -8.45
CA THR A 315 0.66 -17.92 -9.37
C THR A 315 -0.69 -18.11 -8.70
N ALA A 316 -1.75 -18.11 -9.49
CA ALA A 316 -3.08 -18.50 -9.02
C ALA A 316 -3.75 -19.42 -10.04
N PRO A 317 -4.42 -20.51 -9.63
CA PRO A 317 -5.07 -21.41 -10.57
C PRO A 317 -6.25 -20.72 -11.25
N VAL A 318 -6.35 -20.88 -12.56
CA VAL A 318 -7.57 -20.56 -13.32
C VAL A 318 -8.46 -21.79 -13.29
N LEU A 319 -9.66 -21.67 -12.72
CA LEU A 319 -10.56 -22.80 -12.53
C LEU A 319 -11.61 -22.89 -13.65
N GLY A 320 -12.01 -24.12 -13.97
CA GLY A 320 -13.14 -24.48 -14.83
C GLY A 320 -13.87 -25.65 -14.20
N GLY A 321 -15.15 -25.48 -13.85
CA GLY A 321 -15.92 -26.51 -13.13
C GLY A 321 -15.32 -26.93 -11.78
N GLY A 322 -14.52 -26.07 -11.14
CA GLY A 322 -13.82 -26.37 -9.88
C GLY A 322 -12.45 -27.04 -10.04
N HIS A 323 -12.01 -27.35 -11.27
CA HIS A 323 -10.70 -27.94 -11.54
C HIS A 323 -9.73 -26.93 -12.16
N PRO A 324 -8.41 -27.01 -11.88
CA PRO A 324 -7.42 -26.20 -12.57
C PRO A 324 -7.41 -26.50 -14.07
N VAL A 325 -7.63 -25.46 -14.88
CA VAL A 325 -7.59 -25.48 -16.35
C VAL A 325 -6.59 -24.46 -16.89
N GLY A 326 -5.77 -23.88 -16.01
CA GLY A 326 -4.78 -22.88 -16.38
C GLY A 326 -4.29 -22.12 -15.16
N LEU A 327 -3.61 -21.00 -15.39
CA LEU A 327 -2.93 -20.27 -14.34
C LEU A 327 -2.74 -18.79 -14.67
N LEU A 328 -2.71 -17.99 -13.62
CA LEU A 328 -2.26 -16.60 -13.64
C LEU A 328 -0.77 -16.58 -13.32
N GLN A 329 0.05 -15.95 -14.15
CA GLN A 329 1.51 -15.84 -13.94
C GLN A 329 2.10 -14.57 -14.54
N ALA A 330 3.24 -14.14 -14.01
CA ALA A 330 4.03 -13.08 -14.61
C ALA A 330 4.47 -13.45 -16.05
N THR A 331 4.49 -12.46 -16.93
CA THR A 331 5.16 -12.57 -18.23
C THR A 331 6.67 -12.38 -18.07
N ASP A 332 7.43 -12.52 -19.15
CA ASP A 332 8.84 -12.18 -19.15
C ASP A 332 9.10 -10.67 -19.38
N PHE A 333 8.30 -9.81 -18.74
CA PHE A 333 8.26 -8.35 -18.98
C PHE A 333 9.58 -7.61 -18.70
N LEU A 334 10.56 -8.26 -18.07
CA LEU A 334 11.90 -7.70 -17.83
C LEU A 334 12.92 -8.08 -18.91
N ASN A 335 12.65 -9.10 -19.72
CA ASN A 335 13.53 -9.57 -20.80
C ASN A 335 12.98 -9.24 -22.19
N GLN A 336 11.86 -8.52 -22.28
CA GLN A 336 11.35 -8.05 -23.57
C GLN A 336 12.29 -6.96 -24.10
N LEU A 337 13.26 -7.38 -24.92
CA LEU A 337 13.87 -6.52 -25.92
C LEU A 337 12.72 -5.93 -26.73
N SER A 338 12.58 -4.60 -26.74
CA SER A 338 11.68 -3.89 -27.63
C SER A 338 11.93 -4.40 -29.04
N THR A 339 11.04 -5.23 -29.59
CA THR A 339 11.15 -5.68 -30.97
C THR A 339 11.12 -4.40 -31.82
N PRO A 340 12.15 -4.10 -32.63
CA PRO A 340 12.00 -3.06 -33.63
C PRO A 340 10.82 -3.47 -34.51
N VAL A 341 9.85 -2.58 -34.65
CA VAL A 341 8.81 -2.74 -35.65
C VAL A 341 9.53 -2.74 -37.00
N ASN A 342 9.75 -3.93 -37.57
CA ASN A 342 10.26 -4.05 -38.92
C ASN A 342 9.28 -3.33 -39.85
N GLU A 343 9.83 -2.39 -40.62
CA GLU A 343 9.20 -1.81 -41.78
C GLU A 343 8.59 -2.92 -42.65
N ALA A 344 7.32 -2.77 -42.98
CA ALA A 344 6.66 -3.55 -44.02
C ALA A 344 6.67 -2.71 -45.32
N PRO A 345 6.68 -3.39 -46.49
CA PRO A 345 7.44 -3.03 -47.69
C PRO A 345 6.99 -1.78 -48.45
#